data_AF-A0A229FSD0-F1
#
_entry.id   AF-A0A229FSD0-F1
#
_cell.length_a   1.000
_cell.length_b   1.000
_cell.length_c   1.000
_cell.angle_alpha   90.00
_cell.angle_beta   90.00
_cell.angle_gamma   90.00
#
_symmetry.space_group_name_H-M   'P 1'
#
loop_
_entity.id
_entity.type
_entity.pdbx_description
1 polymer ?
#
loop_
_entity_poly.entity_id
_entity_poly.type
_entity_poly.pdbx_seq_one_letter_code
_entity_poly.pdbx_strand_id
1 'polypeptide(L)'
;ASLVQAPIWNVADRLKVVVTRDQNQLNQIETELAFCGVDAYVFPDWETLTYDELSPHQDIVSERINLLTDMPTSGVLLISVQALMHRVAPPSWLIGQHFDLSVGDQFDINTQRALLAKEGYRAV
;
A
#
# COMPACT_ATOMS: atom_id res chain seq x y z
N ALA A 1 -24.77 6.61 8.24
CA ALA A 1 -24.17 7.33 9.37
C ALA A 1 -22.77 7.71 8.95
N SER A 2 -22.50 9.00 8.73
CA SER A 2 -21.20 9.47 8.24
C SER A 2 -20.13 9.08 9.26
N LEU A 3 -19.04 8.48 8.80
CA LEU A 3 -17.96 8.06 9.67
C LEU A 3 -17.47 9.23 10.52
N VAL A 4 -17.40 10.46 9.96
CA VAL A 4 -16.92 11.71 10.62
C VAL A 4 -17.57 11.99 11.98
N GLN A 5 -18.78 11.49 12.24
CA GLN A 5 -19.48 11.70 13.51
C GLN A 5 -19.19 10.62 14.56
N ALA A 6 -18.39 9.60 14.22
CA ALA A 6 -18.05 8.51 15.12
C ALA A 6 -17.10 9.01 16.23
N PRO A 7 -17.28 8.59 17.49
CA PRO A 7 -16.42 9.02 18.61
C PRO A 7 -14.94 8.64 18.44
N ILE A 8 -14.59 7.81 17.44
CA ILE A 8 -13.23 7.36 17.14
C ILE A 8 -12.33 8.47 16.58
N TRP A 9 -12.89 9.56 16.03
CA TRP A 9 -12.09 10.65 15.44
C TRP A 9 -11.33 11.46 16.49
N ASN A 10 -11.80 11.43 17.74
CA ASN A 10 -11.23 12.18 18.84
C ASN A 10 -10.10 11.42 19.58
N VAL A 11 -9.70 10.25 19.07
CA VAL A 11 -8.68 9.39 19.70
C VAL A 11 -7.31 9.70 19.10
N ALA A 12 -6.65 10.73 19.63
CA ALA A 12 -5.26 11.11 19.35
C ALA A 12 -4.88 11.30 17.86
N ASP A 13 -3.72 11.93 17.62
CA ASP A 13 -3.18 12.10 16.27
C ASP A 13 -2.42 10.84 15.83
N ARG A 14 -3.15 9.74 15.65
CA ARG A 14 -2.66 8.43 15.20
C ARG A 14 -3.39 7.98 13.95
N LEU A 15 -2.75 7.05 13.21
CA LEU A 15 -3.35 6.41 12.04
C LEU A 15 -4.62 5.64 12.44
N LYS A 16 -5.72 5.94 11.76
CA LYS A 16 -7.01 5.30 11.94
C LYS A 16 -7.21 4.33 10.78
N VAL A 17 -7.19 3.03 11.07
CA VAL A 17 -7.44 1.99 10.07
C VAL A 17 -8.93 1.67 10.05
N VAL A 18 -9.58 1.95 8.93
CA VAL A 18 -11.01 1.68 8.71
C VAL A 18 -11.12 0.44 7.83
N VAL A 19 -11.69 -0.61 8.43
CA VAL A 19 -11.93 -1.87 7.73
C VAL A 19 -13.34 -1.86 7.15
N THR A 20 -13.45 -1.95 5.84
CA THR A 20 -14.74 -2.02 5.14
C THR A 20 -15.11 -3.46 4.83
N ARG A 21 -16.41 -3.73 4.62
CA ARG A 21 -16.90 -5.06 4.28
C ARG A 21 -16.39 -5.55 2.92
N ASP A 22 -16.26 -4.63 1.98
CA ASP A 22 -15.95 -4.91 0.58
C ASP A 22 -15.40 -3.64 -0.10
N GLN A 23 -14.94 -3.79 -1.34
CA GLN A 23 -14.36 -2.69 -2.12
C GLN A 23 -15.39 -1.61 -2.47
N ASN A 24 -16.67 -1.98 -2.67
CA ASN A 24 -17.71 -1.00 -2.98
C ASN A 24 -17.95 -0.06 -1.80
N GLN A 25 -18.03 -0.61 -0.59
CA GLN A 25 -18.14 0.19 0.62
C GLN A 25 -16.89 1.05 0.86
N LEU A 26 -15.71 0.54 0.48
CA LEU A 26 -14.46 1.30 0.55
C LEU A 26 -14.53 2.55 -0.31
N ASN A 27 -14.83 2.40 -1.60
CA ASN A 27 -14.89 3.50 -2.55
C ASN A 27 -15.97 4.53 -2.16
N GLN A 28 -17.10 4.06 -1.60
CA GLN A 28 -18.14 4.93 -1.07
C GLN A 28 -17.61 5.79 0.09
N ILE A 29 -16.96 5.16 1.08
CA ILE A 29 -16.40 5.86 2.24
C ILE A 29 -15.29 6.83 1.82
N GLU A 30 -14.42 6.43 0.90
CA GLU A 30 -13.39 7.28 0.33
C GLU A 30 -14.00 8.56 -0.27
N THR A 31 -15.04 8.41 -1.09
CA THR A 31 -15.77 9.55 -1.68
C THR A 31 -16.41 10.43 -0.61
N GLU A 32 -17.03 9.83 0.41
CA GLU A 32 -17.64 10.56 1.52
C GLU A 32 -16.59 11.34 2.34
N LEU A 33 -15.41 10.77 2.58
CA LEU A 33 -14.31 11.43 3.28
C LEU A 33 -13.73 12.58 2.46
N ALA A 34 -13.49 12.35 1.16
CA ALA A 34 -13.01 13.38 0.24
C ALA A 34 -14.00 14.56 0.17
N PHE A 35 -15.31 14.28 0.14
CA PHE A 35 -16.35 15.32 0.21
C PHE A 35 -16.28 16.14 1.51
N CYS A 36 -15.91 15.52 2.62
CA CYS A 36 -15.68 16.21 3.89
C CYS A 36 -14.30 16.88 4.00
N GLY A 37 -13.46 16.84 2.96
CA GLY A 37 -12.11 17.42 2.95
C GLY A 37 -11.08 16.59 3.72
N VAL A 38 -11.31 15.29 3.86
CA VAL A 38 -10.39 14.34 4.49
C VAL A 38 -9.85 13.40 3.42
N ASP A 39 -8.57 13.56 3.08
CA ASP A 39 -7.88 12.62 2.19
C ASP A 39 -7.51 11.36 2.97
N ALA A 40 -7.93 10.20 2.44
CA ALA A 40 -7.63 8.90 3.02
C ALA A 40 -6.61 8.16 2.16
N TYR A 41 -5.71 7.44 2.82
CA TYR A 41 -4.88 6.43 2.18
C TYR A 41 -5.75 5.20 1.88
N VAL A 42 -5.59 4.59 0.72
CA VAL A 42 -6.31 3.35 0.35
C VAL A 42 -5.30 2.23 0.20
N PHE A 43 -5.46 1.15 0.96
CA PHE A 43 -4.68 -0.06 0.75
C PHE A 43 -5.33 -0.90 -0.35
N PRO A 44 -4.70 -1.04 -1.53
CA PRO A 44 -5.38 -1.60 -2.69
C PRO A 44 -5.52 -3.12 -2.56
N ASP A 45 -6.68 -3.63 -3.00
CA ASP A 45 -6.90 -5.08 -3.16
C ASP A 45 -6.13 -5.59 -4.39
N TRP A 46 -5.91 -6.90 -4.47
CA TRP A 46 -5.18 -7.48 -5.60
C TRP A 46 -5.92 -7.39 -6.93
N GLU A 47 -7.23 -7.13 -6.91
CA GLU A 47 -8.13 -7.14 -8.08
C GLU A 47 -8.17 -8.48 -8.85
N THR A 48 -7.62 -9.53 -8.26
CA THR A 48 -7.63 -10.91 -8.77
C THR A 48 -8.43 -11.80 -7.82
N LEU A 49 -9.02 -12.87 -8.34
CA LEU A 49 -9.72 -13.85 -7.50
C LEU A 49 -8.72 -14.68 -6.67
N THR A 50 -9.23 -15.39 -5.65
CA THR A 50 -8.40 -16.35 -4.92
C THR A 50 -8.07 -17.52 -5.84
N TYR A 51 -6.79 -17.81 -6.03
CA TYR A 51 -6.28 -18.81 -6.98
C TYR A 51 -6.55 -18.48 -8.45
N ASP A 52 -6.59 -17.19 -8.79
CA ASP A 52 -6.61 -16.74 -10.18
C ASP A 52 -5.32 -17.14 -10.92
N GLU A 53 -5.43 -17.37 -12.23
CA GLU A 53 -4.26 -17.64 -13.09
C GLU A 53 -3.53 -16.34 -13.46
N LEU A 54 -4.22 -15.20 -13.38
CA LEU A 54 -3.66 -13.89 -13.65
C LEU A 54 -2.88 -13.36 -12.46
N SER A 55 -1.70 -12.81 -12.74
CA SER A 55 -0.97 -12.04 -11.74
C SER A 55 -1.61 -10.66 -11.56
N PRO A 56 -1.57 -10.09 -10.34
CA PRO A 56 -2.02 -8.72 -10.12
C PRO A 56 -1.26 -7.71 -10.98
N HIS A 57 -1.90 -6.58 -11.26
CA HIS A 57 -1.26 -5.51 -12.02
C HIS A 57 -0.04 -4.96 -11.27
N GLN A 58 1.04 -4.63 -12.00
CA GLN A 58 2.30 -4.18 -11.39
C GLN A 58 2.13 -2.87 -10.60
N ASP A 59 1.20 -2.01 -11.02
CA ASP A 59 0.91 -0.76 -10.31
C ASP A 59 0.31 -1.03 -8.92
N ILE A 60 -0.59 -2.01 -8.81
CA ILE A 60 -1.18 -2.45 -7.53
C ILE A 60 -0.08 -3.03 -6.63
N VAL A 61 0.78 -3.90 -7.18
CA VAL A 61 1.92 -4.46 -6.42
C VAL A 61 2.80 -3.32 -5.88
N SER A 62 3.11 -2.33 -6.71
CA SER A 62 3.97 -1.20 -6.37
C SER A 62 3.35 -0.31 -5.29
N GLU A 63 2.06 0.01 -5.42
CA GLU A 63 1.33 0.81 -4.43
C GLU A 63 1.26 0.13 -3.06
N ARG A 64 1.04 -1.19 -3.02
CA ARG A 64 1.09 -1.98 -1.78
C ARG A 64 2.46 -1.93 -1.13
N ILE A 65 3.53 -2.14 -1.92
CA ILE A 65 4.91 -2.08 -1.42
C ILE A 65 5.21 -0.69 -0.87
N ASN A 66 4.83 0.37 -1.59
CA ASN A 66 5.02 1.75 -1.14
C ASN A 66 4.32 2.01 0.20
N LEU A 67 3.03 1.68 0.32
CA LEU A 67 2.28 1.90 1.57
C LEU A 67 2.82 1.05 2.73
N LEU A 68 3.27 -0.18 2.49
CA LEU A 68 3.86 -1.03 3.53
C LEU A 68 5.26 -0.55 3.96
N THR A 69 5.99 0.10 3.05
CA THR A 69 7.35 0.60 3.30
C THR A 69 7.32 1.93 4.03
N ASP A 70 6.45 2.85 3.60
CA ASP A 70 6.28 4.19 4.16
C ASP A 70 4.85 4.36 4.70
N MET A 71 4.49 3.54 5.69
CA MET A 71 3.16 3.57 6.28
C MET A 71 2.96 4.86 7.10
N PRO A 72 1.89 5.64 6.84
CA PRO A 72 1.64 6.90 7.54
C PRO A 72 1.44 6.69 9.05
N THR A 73 1.89 7.65 9.86
CA THR A 73 1.74 7.61 11.32
C THR A 73 0.42 8.21 11.83
N SER A 74 -0.22 9.05 11.03
CA SER A 74 -1.50 9.71 11.30
C SER A 74 -2.40 9.73 10.04
N GLY A 75 -3.66 10.16 10.19
CA GLY A 75 -4.64 10.16 9.10
C GLY A 75 -5.53 8.92 9.07
N VAL A 76 -6.07 8.59 7.90
CA VAL A 76 -7.05 7.52 7.69
C VAL A 76 -6.53 6.54 6.65
N LEU A 77 -6.47 5.25 6.99
CA LEU A 77 -6.19 4.17 6.05
C LEU A 77 -7.46 3.36 5.84
N LEU A 78 -7.98 3.34 4.61
CA LEU A 78 -9.08 2.49 4.20
C LEU A 78 -8.55 1.16 3.68
N ILE A 79 -9.14 0.05 4.14
CA ILE A 79 -8.80 -1.29 3.68
C ILE A 79 -10.05 -2.18 3.70
N SER A 80 -10.24 -3.01 2.68
CA SER A 80 -11.32 -4.00 2.68
C SER A 80 -10.97 -5.19 3.58
N VAL A 81 -11.98 -5.88 4.11
CA VAL A 81 -11.77 -7.10 4.92
C VAL A 81 -11.01 -8.16 4.12
N GLN A 82 -11.27 -8.27 2.82
CA GLN A 82 -10.57 -9.18 1.92
C GLN A 82 -9.08 -8.85 1.92
N ALA A 83 -8.72 -7.63 1.53
CA ALA A 83 -7.32 -7.18 1.44
C ALA A 83 -6.58 -7.30 2.78
N LEU A 84 -7.26 -7.05 3.91
CA LEU A 84 -6.70 -7.19 5.26
C LEU A 84 -6.37 -8.64 5.63
N MET A 85 -7.17 -9.60 5.18
CA MET A 85 -6.96 -11.01 5.48
C MET A 85 -5.81 -11.65 4.69
N HIS A 86 -5.36 -11.01 3.60
CA HIS A 86 -4.19 -11.46 2.86
C HIS A 86 -2.92 -11.30 3.70
N ARG A 87 -2.18 -12.41 3.89
CA ARG A 87 -0.85 -12.36 4.50
C ARG A 87 0.09 -11.55 3.61
N VAL A 88 0.84 -10.65 4.23
CA VAL A 88 1.88 -9.85 3.58
C VAL A 88 3.26 -10.35 3.95
N ALA A 89 4.27 -9.97 3.14
CA ALA A 89 5.67 -10.25 3.46
C ALA A 89 6.06 -9.61 4.81
N PRO A 90 6.96 -10.24 5.58
CA PRO A 90 7.43 -9.66 6.82
C PRO A 90 8.18 -8.34 6.56
N PRO A 91 8.10 -7.33 7.44
CA PRO A 91 8.77 -6.04 7.25
C PRO A 91 10.27 -6.15 6.98
N SER A 92 10.93 -7.12 7.62
CA SER A 92 12.36 -7.40 7.42
C SER A 92 12.71 -7.76 5.97
N TRP A 93 11.77 -8.33 5.22
CA TRP A 93 11.97 -8.65 3.80
C TRP A 93 11.89 -7.40 2.93
N LEU A 94 10.95 -6.48 3.20
CA LEU A 94 10.85 -5.20 2.48
C LEU A 94 12.06 -4.30 2.75
N ILE A 95 12.43 -4.12 4.02
CA ILE A 95 13.54 -3.24 4.41
C ILE A 95 14.89 -3.77 3.88
N GLY A 96 15.05 -5.09 3.78
CA GLY A 96 16.28 -5.71 3.26
C GLY A 96 16.47 -5.57 1.74
N GLN A 97 15.45 -5.12 1.01
CA GLN A 97 15.40 -5.09 -0.45
C GLN A 97 15.20 -3.67 -1.01
N HIS A 98 15.69 -2.65 -0.32
CA HIS A 98 15.80 -1.29 -0.86
C HIS A 98 17.07 -1.10 -1.69
N PHE A 99 16.96 -0.30 -2.76
CA PHE A 99 18.08 0.15 -3.57
C PHE A 99 18.22 1.67 -3.43
N ASP A 100 19.10 2.10 -2.53
CA ASP A 100 19.38 3.52 -2.31
C ASP A 100 20.56 3.97 -3.18
N LEU A 101 20.32 5.00 -4.00
CA LEU A 101 21.32 5.59 -4.88
C LEU A 101 21.31 7.11 -4.74
N SER A 102 22.46 7.70 -4.44
CA SER A 102 22.66 9.13 -4.26
C SER A 102 23.58 9.73 -5.33
N VAL A 103 23.46 11.04 -5.56
CA VAL A 103 24.36 11.76 -6.46
C VAL A 103 25.77 11.74 -5.89
N GLY A 104 26.71 11.18 -6.65
CA GLY A 104 28.12 11.05 -6.26
C GLY A 104 28.55 9.62 -5.89
N ASP A 105 27.61 8.67 -5.83
CA ASP A 105 27.92 7.27 -5.55
C ASP A 105 28.70 6.62 -6.71
N GLN A 106 29.59 5.69 -6.37
CA GLN A 106 30.24 4.85 -7.38
C GLN A 106 29.27 3.81 -7.91
N PHE A 107 28.80 4.02 -9.13
CA PHE A 107 27.79 3.19 -9.77
C PHE A 107 28.40 2.33 -10.90
N ASP A 108 28.74 1.08 -10.59
CA ASP A 108 29.12 0.09 -11.60
C ASP A 108 27.87 -0.48 -12.28
N ILE A 109 27.61 -0.03 -13.51
CA ILE A 109 26.42 -0.40 -14.28
C ILE A 109 26.26 -1.93 -14.43
N ASN A 110 27.35 -2.66 -14.66
CA ASN A 110 27.26 -4.11 -14.92
C ASN A 110 26.89 -4.88 -13.65
N THR A 111 27.50 -4.48 -12.53
CA THR A 111 27.22 -5.05 -11.22
C THR A 111 25.78 -4.75 -10.80
N GLN A 112 25.35 -3.50 -10.94
CA GLN A 112 24.00 -3.08 -10.56
C GLN A 112 22.92 -3.71 -11.44
N ARG A 113 23.17 -3.86 -12.76
CA ARG A 113 22.25 -4.57 -13.65
C ARG A 113 22.07 -6.03 -13.26
N ALA A 114 23.14 -6.71 -12.85
CA ALA A 114 23.07 -8.10 -12.39
C ALA A 114 22.28 -8.21 -11.06
N LEU A 115 22.45 -7.25 -10.16
CA LEU A 115 21.68 -7.17 -8.90
C LEU A 115 20.19 -6.95 -9.17
N LEU A 116 19.82 -5.97 -10.00
CA LEU A 116 18.42 -5.72 -10.36
C LEU A 116 17.78 -6.94 -11.03
N ALA A 117 18.49 -7.60 -11.93
CA ALA A 117 18.00 -8.83 -12.57
C ALA A 117 17.78 -9.97 -11.56
N LYS A 118 18.66 -10.10 -10.55
CA LYS A 118 18.53 -11.09 -9.48
C LYS A 118 17.31 -10.81 -8.60
N GLU A 119 17.00 -9.56 -8.33
CA GLU A 119 15.82 -9.14 -7.55
C GLU A 119 14.52 -9.10 -8.38
N GLY A 120 14.55 -9.56 -9.64
CA GLY A 120 13.36 -9.77 -10.47
C GLY A 120 12.95 -8.58 -11.34
N TYR A 121 13.76 -7.52 -11.42
CA TYR A 121 13.52 -6.41 -12.34
C TYR A 121 13.74 -6.83 -13.80
N ARG A 122 12.88 -6.34 -14.69
CA ARG A 122 12.97 -6.59 -16.13
C ARG A 122 13.76 -5.49 -16.82
N ALA A 123 14.72 -5.87 -17.67
CA ALA A 123 15.35 -4.95 -18.60
C ALA A 123 14.47 -4.84 -19.85
N VAL A 124 13.85 -3.67 -20.05
CA VAL A 124 13.00 -3.32 -21.20
C VAL A 124 13.64 -2.24 -22.05
#